data_AF-A0A7S0UA80-F1
#
_entry.id   AF-A0A7S0UA80-F1
#
_cell.length_a   1.000
_cell.length_b   1.000
_cell.length_c   1.000
_cell.angle_alpha   90.00
_cell.angle_beta   90.00
_cell.angle_gamma   90.00
#
_symmetry.space_group_name_H-M   'P 1'
#
loop_
_entity.id
_entity.type
_entity.pdbx_description
1 polymer ?
#
loop_
_entity_poly.entity_id
_entity_poly.type
_entity_poly.pdbx_seq_one_letter_code
_entity_poly.pdbx_strand_id
1 'polypeptide(L)'
;TEYDREWYLGPEAGRGWADAVKGNAKNLLAVWGDKGSYRARALTLVDGTFQAGRLNDEAARGLWSSLGMELYYFTNDDDERYSIQANTSLLRNLMVQSAAPPLGYALYTSMDTVRL
;
A
#
# COMPACT_ATOMS: atom_id res chain seq x y z
N THR A 1 29.47 -13.26 7.30
CA THR A 1 29.03 -14.17 8.40
C THR A 1 27.51 -14.26 8.38
N GLU A 2 26.88 -15.29 8.95
CA GLU A 2 25.40 -15.42 8.99
C GLU A 2 24.73 -14.17 9.59
N TYR A 3 25.37 -13.56 10.61
CA TYR A 3 24.98 -12.29 11.21
C TYR A 3 24.86 -11.11 10.24
N ASP A 4 25.75 -10.98 9.25
CA ASP A 4 25.71 -9.85 8.29
C ASP A 4 24.55 -9.96 7.29
N ARG A 5 23.96 -11.16 7.17
CA ARG A 5 22.80 -11.41 6.30
C ARG A 5 21.48 -11.19 7.04
N GLU A 6 21.46 -11.42 8.35
CA GLU A 6 20.24 -11.37 9.15
C GLU A 6 20.06 -10.05 9.90
N TRP A 7 21.14 -9.31 10.16
CA TRP A 7 21.12 -8.08 10.94
C TRP A 7 21.67 -6.90 10.15
N TYR A 8 20.93 -5.79 10.19
CA TYR A 8 21.47 -4.49 9.83
C TYR A 8 21.62 -3.64 11.10
N LEU A 9 22.84 -3.13 11.30
CA LEU A 9 23.16 -2.21 12.38
C LEU A 9 23.61 -0.89 11.76
N GLY A 10 22.83 0.17 11.94
CA GLY A 10 23.17 1.47 11.35
C GLY A 10 22.10 2.54 11.52
N PRO A 11 22.38 3.77 11.11
CA PRO A 11 21.41 4.85 11.19
C PRO A 11 20.22 4.59 10.24
N GLU A 12 19.01 4.82 10.72
CA GLU A 12 17.77 4.65 9.94
C GLU A 12 17.73 5.53 8.68
N ALA A 13 18.36 6.72 8.72
CA ALA A 13 18.48 7.61 7.57
C ALA A 13 19.56 7.20 6.55
N GLY A 14 20.32 6.13 6.82
CA GLY A 14 21.38 5.64 5.94
C GLY A 14 20.85 4.83 4.76
N ARG A 15 21.56 4.85 3.62
CA ARG A 15 21.21 4.01 2.46
C ARG A 15 21.17 2.52 2.80
N GLY A 16 22.07 2.07 3.67
CA GLY A 16 22.13 0.66 4.10
C GLY A 16 20.85 0.17 4.80
N TRP A 17 20.10 1.05 5.47
CA TRP A 17 18.83 0.68 6.08
C TRP A 17 17.79 0.34 5.01
N ALA A 18 17.66 1.19 3.99
CA ALA A 18 16.74 0.95 2.88
C ALA A 18 17.12 -0.32 2.09
N ASP A 19 18.42 -0.56 1.91
CA ASP A 19 18.91 -1.77 1.24
C ASP A 19 18.64 -3.03 2.09
N ALA A 20 18.78 -2.97 3.41
CA ALA A 20 18.45 -4.06 4.32
C ALA A 20 16.94 -4.37 4.37
N VAL A 21 16.09 -3.34 4.35
CA VAL A 21 14.63 -3.49 4.24
C VAL A 21 14.28 -4.19 2.93
N LYS A 22 14.83 -3.74 1.79
CA LYS A 22 14.59 -4.37 0.48
C LYS A 22 15.14 -5.81 0.40
N GLY A 23 16.24 -6.05 1.09
CA GLY A 23 16.86 -7.37 1.22
C GLY A 23 16.15 -8.32 2.18
N ASN A 24 15.03 -7.90 2.79
CA ASN A 24 14.30 -8.66 3.82
C ASN A 24 15.21 -9.12 4.97
N ALA A 25 16.10 -8.24 5.44
CA ALA A 25 16.90 -8.52 6.63
C ALA A 25 15.99 -8.83 7.81
N LYS A 26 16.25 -9.95 8.50
CA LYS A 26 15.39 -10.40 9.60
C LYS A 26 15.31 -9.40 10.74
N ASN A 27 16.39 -8.67 11.02
CA ASN A 27 16.48 -7.75 12.14
C ASN A 27 17.16 -6.45 11.71
N LEU A 28 16.62 -5.32 12.14
CA LEU A 28 17.16 -3.98 11.91
C LEU A 28 17.30 -3.28 13.27
N LEU A 29 18.47 -2.71 13.56
CA LEU A 29 18.69 -1.91 14.76
C LEU A 29 19.30 -0.56 14.39
N ALA A 30 18.61 0.50 14.78
CA ALA A 30 19.11 1.87 14.70
C ALA A 30 19.24 2.45 16.10
N VAL A 31 20.38 3.09 16.37
CA VAL A 31 20.65 3.83 17.61
C VAL A 31 21.00 5.26 17.25
N TRP A 32 20.37 6.22 17.91
CA TRP A 32 20.67 7.64 17.76
C TRP A 32 20.55 8.35 19.09
N GLY A 33 21.28 9.45 19.27
CA GLY A 33 21.23 10.22 20.49
C GLY A 33 21.48 11.69 20.25
N ASP A 34 20.99 12.52 21.16
CA ASP A 34 21.35 13.94 21.26
C ASP A 34 21.57 14.29 22.74
N LYS A 35 22.66 15.02 23.02
CA LYS A 35 23.00 15.63 24.32
C LYS A 35 22.68 14.76 25.56
N GLY A 36 23.27 13.58 25.62
CA GLY A 36 23.20 12.69 26.80
C GLY A 36 21.96 11.79 26.88
N SER A 37 21.07 11.83 25.88
CA SER A 37 19.97 10.89 25.74
C SER A 37 20.14 10.05 24.47
N TYR A 38 20.07 8.73 24.62
CA TYR A 38 20.16 7.77 23.52
C TYR A 38 18.83 7.03 23.37
N ARG A 39 18.41 6.84 22.12
CA ARG A 39 17.22 6.07 21.72
C ARG A 39 17.66 4.98 20.77
N ALA A 40 16.99 3.84 20.86
CA ALA A 40 17.19 2.73 19.95
C ALA A 40 15.84 2.27 19.40
N ARG A 41 15.84 1.82 18.14
CA ARG A 41 14.72 1.18 17.47
C ARG A 41 15.19 -0.15 16.92
N ALA A 42 14.58 -1.23 17.41
CA ALA A 42 14.76 -2.57 16.91
C ALA A 42 13.49 -2.99 16.15
N LEU A 43 13.65 -3.47 14.91
CA LEU A 43 12.58 -4.04 14.11
C LEU A 43 12.95 -5.48 13.75
N THR A 44 11.96 -6.37 13.78
CA THR A 44 12.10 -7.75 13.34
C THR A 44 11.07 -8.02 12.25
N LEU A 45 11.53 -8.62 11.15
CA LEU A 45 10.67 -9.11 10.09
C LEU A 45 9.93 -10.36 10.59
N VAL A 46 8.61 -10.30 10.58
CA VAL A 46 7.74 -11.40 11.00
C VAL A 46 6.76 -11.67 9.87
N ASP A 47 6.65 -12.94 9.50
CA ASP A 47 5.60 -13.39 8.59
C ASP A 47 4.25 -13.40 9.35
N GLY A 48 3.27 -12.66 8.86
CA GLY A 48 1.95 -12.61 9.48
C GLY A 48 0.95 -11.82 8.65
N THR A 49 -0.33 -12.12 8.86
CA THR A 49 -1.41 -11.34 8.27
C THR A 49 -1.74 -10.15 9.16
N PHE A 50 -1.75 -8.95 8.59
CA PHE A 50 -2.24 -7.75 9.29
C PHE A 50 -3.43 -7.15 8.54
N GLN A 51 -4.32 -6.51 9.28
CA GLN A 51 -5.42 -5.75 8.68
C GLN A 51 -4.91 -4.38 8.26
N ALA A 52 -4.71 -4.18 6.95
CA ALA A 52 -4.30 -2.88 6.40
C ALA A 52 -5.40 -1.81 6.51
N GLY A 53 -6.68 -2.22 6.55
CA GLY A 53 -7.81 -1.30 6.67
C GLY A 53 -9.16 -1.99 6.73
N ARG A 54 -10.21 -1.19 6.92
CA ARG A 54 -11.61 -1.61 6.84
C ARG A 54 -12.35 -0.68 5.88
N LEU A 55 -13.04 -1.28 4.92
CA LEU A 55 -13.89 -0.55 3.98
C LEU A 55 -15.34 -0.60 4.44
N ASN A 56 -16.12 0.39 4.02
CA ASN A 56 -17.56 0.40 4.21
C ASN A 56 -18.25 -0.18 2.96
N ASP A 57 -19.01 -1.26 3.14
CA ASP A 57 -19.63 -2.00 2.05
C ASP A 57 -20.72 -1.17 1.34
N GLU A 58 -21.42 -0.30 2.05
CA GLU A 58 -22.43 0.58 1.46
C GLU A 58 -21.79 1.64 0.55
N ALA A 59 -20.66 2.21 0.96
CA ALA A 59 -19.87 3.13 0.16
C ALA A 59 -19.32 2.43 -1.10
N ALA A 60 -18.87 1.18 -0.97
CA ALA A 60 -18.46 0.35 -2.11
C ALA A 60 -19.60 0.19 -3.13
N ARG A 61 -20.77 -0.26 -2.66
CA ARG A 61 -21.96 -0.45 -3.51
C ARG A 61 -22.43 0.86 -4.14
N GLY A 62 -22.41 1.96 -3.38
CA GLY A 62 -22.77 3.29 -3.86
C GLY A 62 -21.84 3.77 -4.98
N LEU A 63 -20.53 3.57 -4.82
CA LEU A 63 -19.54 3.90 -5.85
C LEU A 63 -19.75 3.08 -7.13
N TRP A 64 -19.97 1.77 -7.01
CA TRP A 64 -20.24 0.92 -8.17
C TRP A 64 -21.56 1.28 -8.88
N SER A 65 -22.61 1.60 -8.12
CA SER A 65 -23.88 2.04 -8.68
C SER A 65 -23.76 3.37 -9.41
N SER A 66 -23.01 4.34 -8.85
CA SER A 66 -22.72 5.62 -9.50
C SER A 66 -21.96 5.42 -10.81
N LEU A 67 -20.93 4.56 -10.79
CA LEU A 67 -20.14 4.23 -11.97
C LEU A 67 -21.00 3.60 -13.08
N GLY A 68 -21.92 2.70 -12.73
CA GLY A 68 -22.85 2.12 -13.69
C GLY A 68 -23.74 3.18 -14.33
N MET A 69 -24.28 4.11 -13.54
CA MET A 69 -25.10 5.21 -14.06
C MET A 69 -24.31 6.14 -14.99
N GLU A 70 -23.10 6.53 -14.58
CA GLU A 70 -22.19 7.38 -15.36
C GLU A 70 -21.85 6.74 -16.72
N LEU A 71 -21.48 5.45 -16.74
CA LEU A 71 -21.06 4.74 -17.94
C LEU A 71 -22.21 4.45 -18.92
N TYR A 72 -23.38 4.04 -18.41
CA TYR A 72 -24.49 3.60 -19.27
C TYR A 72 -25.41 4.73 -19.72
N TYR A 73 -25.58 5.77 -18.91
CA TYR A 73 -26.67 6.73 -19.12
C TYR A 73 -26.22 8.16 -19.27
N PHE A 74 -25.08 8.54 -18.70
CA PHE A 74 -24.63 9.94 -18.74
C PHE A 74 -23.57 10.22 -19.80
N THR A 75 -23.27 9.23 -20.67
CA THR A 75 -22.39 9.34 -21.86
C THR A 75 -21.30 10.36 -21.62
N ASN A 76 -20.45 10.06 -20.62
CA ASN A 76 -19.48 11.02 -20.13
C ASN A 76 -18.53 11.42 -21.28
N ASP A 77 -18.77 12.60 -21.86
CA ASP A 77 -18.00 13.25 -22.93
C ASP A 77 -16.96 14.21 -22.34
N ASP A 78 -16.78 14.17 -21.01
CA ASP A 78 -15.77 14.94 -20.31
C ASP A 78 -14.42 14.23 -20.45
N ASP A 79 -13.50 14.84 -21.20
CA ASP A 79 -12.11 14.42 -21.31
C ASP A 79 -11.43 14.39 -19.92
N GLU A 80 -11.96 15.12 -18.94
CA GLU A 80 -11.43 15.20 -17.59
C GLU A 80 -12.34 14.44 -16.60
N ARG A 81 -12.03 13.15 -16.39
CA ARG A 81 -12.68 12.33 -15.35
C ARG A 81 -12.48 12.97 -13.98
N TYR A 82 -13.46 13.73 -13.49
CA TYR A 82 -13.45 14.38 -12.17
C TYR A 82 -12.72 13.54 -11.12
N SER A 83 -11.71 14.19 -10.52
CA SER A 83 -10.60 13.58 -9.80
C SER A 83 -11.01 12.32 -9.02
N ILE A 84 -10.72 11.20 -9.66
CA ILE A 84 -10.71 9.86 -9.11
C ILE A 84 -9.83 9.77 -7.82
N GLN A 85 -9.02 10.81 -7.56
CA GLN A 85 -8.13 10.99 -6.41
C GLN A 85 -8.64 12.01 -5.37
N ALA A 86 -9.84 12.60 -5.55
CA ALA A 86 -10.32 13.69 -4.70
C ALA A 86 -10.65 13.29 -3.26
N ASN A 87 -10.94 12.01 -3.01
CA ASN A 87 -11.30 11.53 -1.68
C ASN A 87 -10.26 10.53 -1.15
N THR A 88 -9.47 10.98 -0.18
CA THR A 88 -8.39 10.19 0.45
C THR A 88 -8.91 8.97 1.21
N SER A 89 -10.17 8.97 1.66
CA SER A 89 -10.74 7.92 2.52
C SER A 89 -11.47 6.83 1.75
N LEU A 90 -12.03 7.12 0.57
CA LEU A 90 -12.92 6.21 -0.15
C LEU A 90 -12.19 5.23 -1.08
N LEU A 91 -10.85 5.34 -1.22
CA LEU A 91 -10.03 4.51 -2.11
C LEU A 91 -10.67 4.26 -3.49
N ARG A 92 -11.30 5.31 -4.07
CA ARG A 92 -12.19 5.20 -5.24
C ARG A 92 -11.55 4.44 -6.40
N ASN A 93 -10.27 4.65 -6.66
CA ASN A 93 -9.49 3.93 -7.67
C ASN A 93 -9.49 2.41 -7.50
N LEU A 94 -9.12 1.95 -6.30
CA LEU A 94 -9.05 0.53 -6.00
C LEU A 94 -10.44 -0.11 -6.08
N MET A 95 -11.47 0.62 -5.64
CA MET A 95 -12.86 0.17 -5.71
C MET A 95 -13.39 0.11 -7.14
N VAL A 96 -13.07 1.07 -8.00
CA VAL A 96 -13.46 1.04 -9.42
C VAL A 96 -12.73 -0.09 -10.16
N GLN A 97 -11.46 -0.33 -9.86
CA GLN A 97 -10.69 -1.42 -10.47
C GLN A 97 -11.16 -2.82 -10.02
N SER A 98 -11.79 -2.93 -8.84
CA SER A 98 -12.33 -4.20 -8.33
C SER A 98 -13.73 -4.53 -8.85
N ALA A 99 -14.40 -3.61 -9.53
CA ALA A 99 -15.70 -3.89 -10.14
C ALA A 99 -15.55 -4.95 -11.25
N ALA A 100 -16.52 -5.87 -11.34
CA ALA A 100 -16.52 -6.87 -12.39
C ALA A 100 -16.64 -6.21 -13.79
N PRO A 101 -16.00 -6.76 -14.84
CA PRO A 101 -16.28 -6.34 -16.21
C PRO A 101 -17.78 -6.40 -16.50
N PRO A 102 -18.36 -5.42 -17.21
CA PRO A 102 -17.72 -4.38 -18.02
C PRO A 102 -17.43 -3.04 -17.30
N LEU A 103 -17.70 -2.95 -16.00
CA LEU A 103 -17.59 -1.69 -15.24
C LEU A 103 -16.16 -1.40 -14.75
N GLY A 104 -15.41 -2.44 -14.37
CA GLY A 104 -14.01 -2.33 -13.97
C GLY A 104 -13.03 -2.56 -15.12
N TYR A 105 -11.77 -2.19 -14.89
CA TYR A 105 -10.68 -2.52 -15.81
C TYR A 105 -10.42 -4.02 -15.77
N ALA A 106 -10.01 -4.61 -16.89
CA ALA A 106 -9.37 -5.92 -16.85
C ALA A 106 -8.12 -5.79 -15.97
N LEU A 107 -8.17 -6.33 -14.75
CA LEU A 107 -7.00 -6.44 -13.90
C LEU A 107 -5.96 -7.24 -14.69
N TYR A 108 -4.81 -6.63 -15.00
CA TYR A 108 -3.63 -7.42 -15.33
C TYR A 108 -3.26 -8.17 -14.06
N THR A 109 -3.74 -9.41 -13.95
CA THR A 109 -3.33 -10.31 -12.87
C THR A 109 -1.95 -10.84 -13.25
N SER A 110 -0.87 -10.24 -12.77
CA SER A 110 0.38 -10.99 -12.70
C SER A 110 0.10 -12.19 -11.81
N MET A 111 0.27 -13.42 -12.32
CA MET A 111 0.12 -14.63 -11.50
C MET A 111 1.16 -14.74 -10.37
N ASP A 112 2.04 -13.75 -10.25
CA ASP A 112 2.93 -13.61 -9.12
C ASP A 112 2.13 -13.17 -7.89
N THR A 113 2.08 -14.10 -6.94
CA THR A 113 1.55 -13.88 -5.60
C THR A 113 2.25 -12.66 -4.99
N VAL A 114 1.55 -11.53 -4.92
CA VAL A 114 1.98 -10.39 -4.13
C VAL A 114 1.89 -10.82 -2.67
N ARG A 115 3.03 -11.22 -2.11
CA ARG A 115 3.16 -11.44 -0.67
C ARG A 115 3.15 -10.07 0.00
N LEU A 116 1.99 -9.71 0.56
CA LEU A 116 1.86 -8.64 1.55
C LEU A 116 2.41 -9.11 2.90
#